data_AF-A0A9J5YD91-F1
#
_entry.id   AF-A0A9J5YD91-F1
#
_cell.length_a   1.000
_cell.length_b   1.000
_cell.length_c   1.000
_cell.angle_alpha   90.00
_cell.angle_beta   90.00
_cell.angle_gamma   90.00
#
_symmetry.space_group_name_H-M   'P 1'
#
loop_
_entity.id
_entity.type
_entity.pdbx_description
1 polymer ?
#
loop_
_entity_poly.entity_id
_entity_poly.type
_entity_poly.pdbx_seq_one_letter_code
_entity_poly.pdbx_strand_id
1 'polypeptide(L)'
;MTSCGKVENPILCAGGCGTTPENVDSTMKIKQRCMTCKKKVGLLGFSCRCKGMFCSVHKYPEEHSCTFDYKSFGRVTLAKENPPCRHDKLENRI
;
A
#
# COMPACT_ATOMS: atom_id res chain seq x y z
N MET A 1 27.02 32.53 26.42
CA MET A 1 27.39 33.14 25.13
C MET A 1 27.39 32.02 24.11
N THR A 2 26.41 32.06 23.18
CA THR A 2 26.37 31.37 21.86
C THR A 2 26.65 29.86 21.79
N SER A 3 25.95 29.02 21.02
CA SER A 3 24.84 29.12 20.07
C SER A 3 24.79 27.77 19.34
N CYS A 4 23.59 27.30 18.98
CA CYS A 4 23.24 26.28 17.97
C CYS A 4 23.90 24.87 18.01
N GLY A 5 23.19 23.77 17.77
CA GLY A 5 21.89 23.61 17.13
C GLY A 5 21.23 22.28 17.50
N LYS A 6 19.92 22.39 17.76
CA LYS A 6 18.96 21.29 17.79
C LYS A 6 18.96 20.60 16.42
N VAL A 7 19.27 19.31 16.42
CA VAL A 7 18.64 18.39 15.46
C VAL A 7 17.52 17.69 16.20
N GLU A 8 16.40 18.40 16.28
CA GLU A 8 15.09 17.81 16.51
C GLU A 8 14.76 16.98 15.27
N ASN A 9 14.94 15.66 15.35
CA ASN A 9 14.37 14.74 14.39
C ASN A 9 12.86 14.69 14.67
N PRO A 10 12.00 15.18 13.75
CA PRO A 10 10.58 15.09 13.94
C PRO A 10 10.15 13.65 13.61
N ILE A 11 10.13 12.78 14.62
CA ILE A 11 9.14 11.71 14.64
C ILE A 11 7.80 12.41 14.93
N LEU A 12 7.25 13.08 13.91
CA LEU A 12 5.84 13.43 13.91
C LEU A 12 5.06 12.20 13.44
N CYS A 13 4.76 11.35 14.41
CA CYS A 13 3.55 10.55 14.38
C CYS A 13 2.37 11.49 14.73
N ALA A 14 1.83 12.19 13.74
CA ALA A 14 0.60 12.96 13.89
C ALA A 14 -0.18 12.89 12.58
N GLY A 15 -1.29 12.16 12.60
CA GLY A 15 -2.19 12.05 11.45
C GLY A 15 -3.00 10.78 11.50
N GLY A 16 -3.98 10.72 12.41
CA GLY A 16 -5.02 9.71 12.34
C GLY A 16 -5.66 9.74 10.96
N CYS A 17 -5.61 8.61 10.25
CA CYS A 17 -6.36 8.38 9.03
C CYS A 17 -7.84 8.20 9.41
N GLY A 18 -8.48 9.31 9.73
CA GLY A 18 -9.92 9.46 9.81
C GLY A 18 -10.38 10.22 8.56
N THR A 19 -10.54 9.53 7.45
CA THR A 19 -11.52 9.94 6.44
C THR A 19 -12.79 9.17 6.73
N THR A 20 -13.71 9.92 7.28
CA THR A 20 -15.12 9.63 7.56
C THR A 20 -15.80 8.84 6.44
N PRO A 21 -16.73 7.92 6.76
CA PRO A 21 -17.62 7.35 5.77
C PRO A 21 -18.58 8.46 5.34
N GLU A 22 -18.33 9.07 4.19
CA GLU A 22 -19.35 9.88 3.54
C GLU A 22 -20.55 8.97 3.23
N ASN A 23 -21.65 9.36 3.84
CA ASN A 23 -22.95 8.72 3.79
C ASN A 23 -23.48 8.80 2.34
N VAL A 24 -23.45 7.66 1.65
CA VAL A 24 -24.28 7.43 0.47
C VAL A 24 -25.40 6.48 0.89
N ASP A 25 -26.51 7.08 1.28
CA ASP A 25 -27.81 6.45 1.46
C ASP A 25 -28.31 5.87 0.12
N SER A 26 -28.65 4.58 0.15
CA SER A 26 -29.62 3.85 -0.70
C SER A 26 -29.13 2.45 -1.13
N THR A 27 -29.32 1.51 -0.19
CA THR A 27 -29.99 0.20 -0.38
C THR A 27 -29.76 -0.59 -1.68
N MET A 28 -28.50 -0.85 -2.02
CA MET A 28 -28.12 -2.17 -2.53
C MET A 28 -26.97 -2.64 -1.65
N LYS A 29 -27.25 -3.48 -0.63
CA LYS A 29 -26.19 -4.16 0.12
C LYS A 29 -25.41 -5.02 -0.87
N ILE A 30 -24.38 -4.45 -1.50
CA ILE A 30 -23.49 -5.19 -2.39
C ILE A 30 -23.00 -6.35 -1.53
N LYS A 31 -23.46 -7.55 -1.88
CA LYS A 31 -23.14 -8.75 -1.10
C LYS A 31 -21.67 -9.02 -1.35
N GLN A 32 -20.83 -8.42 -0.51
CA GLN A 32 -19.40 -8.60 -0.52
C GLN A 32 -19.11 -10.08 -0.26
N ARG A 33 -18.81 -10.81 -1.34
CA ARG A 33 -18.52 -12.25 -1.37
C ARG A 33 -17.18 -12.46 -2.03
N CYS A 34 -16.47 -13.47 -1.57
CA CYS A 34 -15.21 -13.88 -2.19
C CYS A 34 -15.47 -14.38 -3.61
N MET A 35 -14.68 -13.95 -4.60
CA MET A 35 -14.83 -14.44 -5.97
C MET A 35 -14.47 -15.91 -6.14
N THR A 36 -13.52 -16.43 -5.37
CA THR A 36 -13.10 -17.85 -5.42
C THR A 36 -14.08 -18.77 -4.69
N CYS A 37 -14.32 -18.54 -3.39
CA CYS A 37 -15.12 -19.45 -2.57
C CYS A 37 -16.56 -19.01 -2.31
N LYS A 38 -16.99 -17.85 -2.82
CA LYS A 38 -18.35 -17.27 -2.66
C LYS A 38 -18.79 -17.06 -1.21
N LYS A 39 -17.91 -17.28 -0.22
CA LYS A 39 -18.14 -16.97 1.19
C LYS A 39 -18.38 -15.46 1.36
N LYS A 40 -19.31 -15.09 2.22
CA LYS A 40 -19.60 -13.69 2.58
C LYS A 40 -18.38 -13.11 3.32
N VAL A 41 -17.75 -12.07 2.78
CA VAL A 41 -16.56 -11.44 3.35
C VAL A 41 -16.88 -10.30 4.32
N GLY A 42 -18.16 -9.91 4.42
CA GLY A 42 -18.61 -8.93 5.41
C GLY A 42 -17.97 -7.56 5.20
N LEU A 43 -17.67 -6.87 6.31
CA LEU A 43 -16.98 -5.57 6.31
C LEU A 43 -15.47 -5.71 6.04
N LEU A 44 -14.87 -6.82 6.47
CA LEU A 44 -13.45 -7.12 6.32
C LEU A 44 -13.19 -7.88 5.00
N GLY A 45 -13.44 -7.20 3.88
CA GLY A 45 -13.11 -7.69 2.55
C GLY A 45 -11.71 -7.26 2.13
N PHE A 46 -10.92 -8.18 1.59
CA PHE A 46 -9.64 -7.84 0.97
C PHE A 46 -9.87 -7.56 -0.51
N SER A 47 -9.53 -6.35 -0.96
CA SER A 47 -9.49 -5.99 -2.38
C SER A 47 -8.15 -6.40 -2.98
N CYS A 48 -8.19 -7.13 -4.08
CA CYS A 48 -7.01 -7.44 -4.87
C CYS A 48 -6.88 -6.44 -6.03
N ARG A 49 -5.66 -6.30 -6.56
CA ARG A 49 -5.37 -5.44 -7.72
C ARG A 49 -6.01 -5.92 -9.01
N CYS A 50 -6.37 -7.21 -9.10
CA CYS A 50 -7.21 -7.74 -10.18
C CYS A 50 -8.69 -7.31 -10.08
N LYS A 51 -9.04 -6.35 -9.21
CA LYS A 51 -10.40 -5.80 -8.98
C LYS A 51 -11.38 -6.79 -8.36
N GLY A 52 -10.90 -7.91 -7.84
CA GLY A 52 -11.70 -8.88 -7.10
C GLY A 52 -11.72 -8.64 -5.59
N MET A 53 -12.76 -9.16 -4.93
CA MET A 53 -12.86 -9.20 -3.47
C MET A 53 -12.73 -10.63 -2.95
N PHE A 54 -11.95 -10.78 -1.87
CA PHE A 54 -11.55 -12.08 -1.34
C PHE A 54 -11.65 -12.13 0.19
N CYS A 55 -11.75 -13.36 0.72
CA CYS A 55 -11.69 -13.60 2.16
C CYS A 55 -10.23 -13.71 2.63
N SER A 56 -10.02 -13.81 3.94
CA SER A 56 -8.68 -13.87 4.54
C SER A 56 -7.78 -15.00 4.01
N VAL A 57 -8.39 -16.09 3.54
CA VAL A 57 -7.69 -17.24 2.95
C VAL A 57 -7.31 -16.97 1.50
N HIS A 58 -8.26 -16.49 0.68
CA HIS A 58 -8.04 -16.23 -0.76
C HIS A 58 -7.41 -14.87 -1.05
N LYS A 59 -6.85 -14.18 -0.05
CA LYS A 59 -6.24 -12.85 -0.24
C LYS A 59 -4.96 -12.89 -1.06
N TYR A 60 -4.27 -14.03 -1.04
CA TYR A 60 -2.98 -14.19 -1.72
C TYR A 60 -3.19 -14.52 -3.20
N PRO A 61 -2.32 -14.01 -4.11
CA PRO A 61 -2.43 -14.24 -5.56
C PRO A 61 -2.46 -15.72 -5.97
N GLU A 62 -1.72 -16.56 -5.26
CA GLU A 62 -1.63 -18.01 -5.47
C GLU A 62 -3.00 -18.69 -5.33
N GLU A 63 -3.84 -18.19 -4.43
CA GLU A 63 -5.09 -18.83 -4.04
C GLU A 63 -6.28 -18.46 -4.95
N HIS A 64 -6.13 -17.44 -5.79
CA HIS A 64 -7.17 -17.00 -6.72
C HIS A 64 -6.70 -16.83 -8.16
N SER A 65 -5.53 -17.37 -8.49
CA SER A 65 -4.92 -17.30 -9.82
C SER A 65 -4.94 -15.87 -10.38
N CYS A 66 -4.36 -14.93 -9.64
CA CYS A 66 -4.41 -13.51 -9.97
C CYS A 66 -3.81 -13.25 -11.37
N THR A 67 -4.57 -12.59 -12.25
CA THR A 67 -4.12 -12.22 -13.60
C THR A 67 -3.30 -10.92 -13.64
N PHE A 68 -3.01 -10.32 -12.48
CA PHE A 68 -2.28 -9.05 -12.40
C PHE A 68 -0.77 -9.27 -12.40
N ASP A 69 -0.04 -8.56 -13.26
CA ASP A 69 1.42 -8.66 -13.37
C ASP A 69 2.15 -7.89 -12.26
N TYR A 70 2.30 -8.52 -11.10
CA TYR A 70 3.05 -7.93 -9.97
C TYR A 70 4.53 -7.68 -10.30
N LYS A 71 5.14 -8.48 -11.18
CA LYS A 71 6.55 -8.37 -11.56
C LYS A 71 6.86 -7.11 -12.37
N SER A 72 5.99 -6.74 -13.30
CA SER A 72 6.17 -5.54 -14.11
C SER A 72 5.86 -4.29 -13.27
N PHE A 73 4.75 -4.32 -12.54
CA PHE A 73 4.37 -3.24 -11.63
C PHE A 73 5.48 -2.97 -10.60
N GLY A 74 5.98 -4.03 -9.96
CA GLY A 74 7.05 -3.92 -8.96
C GLY A 74 8.32 -3.29 -9.53
N ARG A 75 8.73 -3.66 -10.75
CA ARG A 75 9.88 -3.04 -11.42
C ARG A 75 9.68 -1.55 -11.68
N VAL A 76 8.50 -1.15 -12.16
CA VAL A 76 8.19 0.27 -12.41
C VAL A 76 8.19 1.06 -11.10
N THR A 77 7.57 0.53 -10.05
CA THR A 77 7.59 1.18 -8.73
C THR A 77 9.00 1.28 -8.18
N LEU A 78 9.78 0.19 -8.20
CA LEU A 78 11.16 0.20 -7.71
C LEU A 78 12.04 1.17 -8.50
N ALA A 79 11.90 1.22 -9.83
CA ALA A 79 12.65 2.16 -10.66
C ALA A 79 12.32 3.63 -10.35
N LYS A 80 11.06 3.92 -9.99
CA LYS A 80 10.64 5.27 -9.59
C LYS A 80 11.21 5.66 -8.22
N GLU A 81 11.23 4.73 -7.28
CA GLU A 81 11.65 4.99 -5.90
C GLU A 81 13.17 4.92 -5.70
N ASN A 82 13.92 4.24 -6.58
CA ASN A 82 15.36 4.07 -6.41
C ASN A 82 16.10 5.39 -6.65
N PRO A 83 16.77 5.97 -5.63
CA PRO A 83 17.59 7.15 -5.85
C PRO A 83 18.77 6.82 -6.78
N PRO A 84 19.24 7.79 -7.58
CA PRO A 84 20.32 7.55 -8.54
C PRO A 84 21.61 7.13 -7.82
N CYS A 85 22.18 6.00 -8.22
CA CYS A 85 23.47 5.53 -7.73
C CYS A 85 24.59 6.41 -8.31
N ARG A 86 25.00 7.45 -7.57
CA ARG A 86 26.13 8.30 -7.95
C ARG A 86 27.44 7.68 -7.49
N HIS A 87 28.41 7.64 -8.40
CA HIS A 87 29.78 7.19 -8.13
C HIS A 87 30.66 8.31 -7.57
N ASP A 88 31.78 7.85 -7.02
CA ASP A 88 32.71 8.40 -6.03
C ASP A 88 32.19 9.48 -5.07
N LYS A 89 32.10 9.09 -3.80
CA LYS A 89 31.66 9.92 -2.69
C LYS A 89 32.82 10.70 -2.06
N LEU A 90 34.04 10.51 -2.57
CA LEU A 90 35.26 11.12 -2.09
C LEU A 90 35.79 12.11 -3.13
N GLU A 91 35.82 13.39 -2.75
CA GLU A 91 36.39 14.45 -3.59
C GLU A 91 37.93 14.44 -3.62
N ASN A 92 38.58 13.75 -2.68
CA ASN A 92 40.03 13.67 -2.60
C ASN A 92 40.49 12.23 -2.36
N ARG A 93 40.80 11.53 -3.45
CA ARG A 93 41.54 10.28 -3.42
C ARG A 93 43.04 10.63 -3.34
N ILE A 94 43.69 10.23 -2.24
CA ILE A 94 45.15 10.38 -2.00
C ILE A 94 45.91 9.32 -2.79
#